data_AF-A0A7C6CME3-F1
#
_entry.id   AF-A0A7C6CME3-F1
#
_cell.length_a   1.000
_cell.length_b   1.000
_cell.length_c   1.000
_cell.angle_alpha   90.00
_cell.angle_beta   90.00
_cell.angle_gamma   90.00
#
_symmetry.space_group_name_H-M   'P 1'
#
loop_
_entity.id
_entity.type
_entity.pdbx_description
1 polymer ?
#
loop_
_entity_poly.entity_id
_entity_poly.type
_entity_poly.pdbx_seq_one_letter_code
_entity_poly.pdbx_strand_id
1 'polypeptide(L)'
;MKNRITRIVLELSRHHISAFLLITLVNIVLISQRAGTSLYFSAFLPRLVSSYAYFSAENLAYPAVIPAGIAAALLNLSLYALCIAFSYKAAGWLLCGAGLVAVDTAVIVWWSVLLRDFGYTPEIVINVWVIIALVAGYVVAKVNKTHPSEHPEETS
;
A
#
# COMPACT_ATOMS: atom_id res chain seq x y z
N MET A 1 -23.91 -8.78 -17.29
CA MET A 1 -22.59 -8.11 -17.49
C MET A 1 -22.15 -7.22 -16.33
N LYS A 2 -23.01 -6.33 -15.80
CA LYS A 2 -22.69 -5.37 -14.71
C LYS A 2 -22.04 -6.02 -13.47
N ASN A 3 -22.59 -7.16 -13.01
CA ASN A 3 -22.08 -7.87 -11.84
C ASN A 3 -20.67 -8.49 -12.04
N ARG A 4 -20.32 -8.84 -13.29
CA ARG A 4 -18.98 -9.38 -13.63
C ARG A 4 -17.92 -8.28 -13.60
N ILE A 5 -18.22 -7.11 -14.16
CA ILE A 5 -17.32 -5.94 -14.16
C ILE A 5 -17.06 -5.47 -12.73
N THR A 6 -18.10 -5.39 -11.89
CA THR A 6 -17.98 -5.06 -10.47
C THR A 6 -17.00 -5.97 -9.74
N ARG A 7 -17.13 -7.30 -9.93
CA ARG A 7 -16.22 -8.28 -9.32
C ARG A 7 -14.78 -8.09 -9.81
N ILE A 8 -14.57 -7.91 -11.11
CA ILE A 8 -13.23 -7.69 -11.69
C ILE A 8 -12.56 -6.44 -11.09
N VAL A 9 -13.26 -5.32 -11.01
CA VAL A 9 -12.69 -4.07 -10.47
C VAL A 9 -12.34 -4.21 -8.98
N LEU A 10 -13.21 -4.86 -8.20
CA LEU A 10 -12.97 -5.15 -6.78
C LEU A 10 -11.77 -6.06 -6.57
N GLU A 11 -11.67 -7.15 -7.33
CA GLU A 11 -10.52 -8.04 -7.27
C GLU A 11 -9.24 -7.33 -7.69
N LEU A 12 -9.27 -6.58 -8.80
CA LEU A 12 -8.13 -5.82 -9.27
C LEU A 12 -7.65 -4.83 -8.20
N SER A 13 -8.57 -4.10 -7.56
CA SER A 13 -8.23 -3.15 -6.48
C SER A 13 -7.54 -3.84 -5.30
N ARG A 14 -8.00 -5.03 -4.91
CA ARG A 14 -7.35 -5.83 -3.86
C ARG A 14 -5.96 -6.31 -4.29
N HIS A 15 -5.79 -6.71 -5.55
CA HIS A 15 -4.49 -7.11 -6.06
C HIS A 15 -3.47 -5.96 -6.06
N HIS A 16 -3.89 -4.71 -6.28
CA HIS A 16 -2.98 -3.56 -6.21
C HIS A 16 -2.37 -3.41 -4.81
N ILE A 17 -3.19 -3.42 -3.77
CA ILE A 17 -2.69 -3.32 -2.39
C ILE A 17 -1.92 -4.58 -1.97
N SER A 18 -2.28 -5.77 -2.47
CA SER A 18 -1.52 -7.01 -2.23
C SER A 18 -0.14 -6.97 -2.88
N ALA A 19 -0.04 -6.51 -4.12
CA ALA A 19 1.24 -6.31 -4.80
C ALA A 19 2.08 -5.25 -4.09
N PHE A 20 1.46 -4.15 -3.66
CA PHE A 20 2.11 -3.08 -2.90
C PHE A 20 2.72 -3.61 -1.60
N LEU A 21 1.97 -4.42 -0.85
CA LEU A 21 2.47 -5.11 0.36
C LEU A 21 3.64 -6.04 0.05
N LEU A 22 3.50 -6.89 -0.96
CA LEU A 22 4.51 -7.89 -1.30
C LEU A 22 5.82 -7.24 -1.74
N ILE A 23 5.75 -6.20 -2.58
CA ILE A 23 6.94 -5.45 -3.00
C ILE A 23 7.56 -4.69 -1.82
N THR A 24 6.75 -4.17 -0.90
CA THR A 24 7.27 -3.56 0.33
C THR A 24 8.03 -4.57 1.18
N LEU A 25 7.50 -5.78 1.35
CA LEU A 25 8.18 -6.86 2.07
C LEU A 25 9.50 -7.23 1.39
N VAL A 26 9.51 -7.34 0.06
CA VAL A 26 10.73 -7.58 -0.72
C VAL A 26 11.75 -6.46 -0.48
N ASN A 27 11.33 -5.19 -0.47
CA ASN A 27 12.22 -4.08 -0.15
C ASN A 27 12.83 -4.18 1.25
N ILE A 28 12.06 -4.56 2.27
CA ILE A 28 12.59 -4.76 3.63
C ILE A 28 13.67 -5.86 3.63
N VAL A 29 13.45 -6.96 2.90
CA VAL A 29 14.45 -8.03 2.75
C VAL A 29 15.69 -7.54 2.02
N LEU A 30 15.54 -6.81 0.90
CA LEU A 30 16.66 -6.26 0.13
C LEU A 30 17.50 -5.27 0.96
N ILE A 31 16.86 -4.41 1.75
CA ILE A 31 17.53 -3.52 2.69
C ILE A 31 18.31 -4.32 3.73
N SER A 32 17.69 -5.37 4.27
CA SER A 32 18.32 -6.25 5.26
C SER A 32 19.54 -6.98 4.69
N GLN A 33 19.52 -7.28 3.40
CA GLN A 33 20.62 -7.89 2.64
C GLN A 33 21.62 -6.88 2.10
N ARG A 34 21.44 -5.57 2.32
CA ARG A 34 22.31 -4.49 1.82
C ARG A 34 22.44 -4.48 0.30
N ALA A 35 21.37 -4.80 -0.42
CA ALA A 35 21.40 -4.92 -1.89
C ALA A 35 21.62 -3.58 -2.62
N GLY A 36 21.56 -2.43 -1.94
CA GLY A 36 21.80 -1.10 -2.52
C GLY A 36 20.70 -0.60 -3.47
N THR A 37 19.65 -1.40 -3.70
CA THR A 37 18.55 -1.10 -4.60
C THR A 37 17.22 -1.12 -3.88
N SER A 38 16.27 -0.30 -4.33
CA SER A 38 14.89 -0.30 -3.86
C SER A 38 13.94 -0.34 -5.04
N LEU A 39 12.90 -1.16 -4.93
CA LEU A 39 11.83 -1.25 -5.91
C LEU A 39 10.81 -0.14 -5.67
N TYR A 40 10.34 0.49 -6.74
CA TYR A 40 9.13 1.33 -6.71
C TYR A 40 7.88 0.47 -6.54
N PHE A 41 6.70 1.07 -6.35
CA PHE A 41 5.45 0.37 -6.03
C PHE A 41 5.47 -0.29 -4.64
N SER A 42 5.95 0.43 -3.62
CA SER A 42 6.00 -0.04 -2.24
C SER A 42 5.67 1.09 -1.28
N ALA A 43 5.28 0.74 -0.05
CA ALA A 43 5.16 1.72 1.02
C ALA A 43 6.54 2.28 1.36
N PHE A 44 6.65 3.60 1.34
CA PHE A 44 7.87 4.34 1.61
C PHE A 44 8.24 4.32 3.07
N LEU A 45 7.28 4.45 4.00
CA LEU A 45 7.56 4.52 5.42
C LEU A 45 8.30 3.28 5.94
N PRO A 46 7.82 2.04 5.66
CA PRO A 46 8.53 0.83 6.06
C PRO A 46 9.94 0.77 5.47
N ARG A 47 10.12 1.23 4.23
CA ARG A 47 11.42 1.30 3.57
C ARG A 47 12.34 2.29 4.26
N LEU A 48 11.87 3.52 4.47
CA LEU A 48 12.61 4.60 5.12
C LEU A 48 13.08 4.20 6.51
N VAL A 49 12.19 3.68 7.35
CA VAL A 49 12.53 3.30 8.73
C VAL A 49 13.52 2.13 8.76
N SER A 50 13.36 1.14 7.87
CA SER A 50 14.33 0.05 7.74
C SER A 50 15.70 0.57 7.30
N SER A 51 15.76 1.39 6.25
CA SER A 51 17.00 2.00 5.75
C SER A 51 17.69 2.87 6.82
N TYR A 52 16.91 3.68 7.54
CA TYR A 52 17.43 4.55 8.60
C TYR A 52 18.02 3.76 9.77
N ALA A 53 17.44 2.60 10.10
CA ALA A 53 17.97 1.74 11.16
C ALA A 53 19.33 1.15 10.78
N TYR A 54 19.50 0.66 9.55
CA TYR A 54 20.80 0.20 9.06
C TYR A 54 21.82 1.34 8.96
N PHE A 55 21.41 2.50 8.45
CA PHE A 55 22.26 3.70 8.42
C PHE A 55 22.74 4.09 9.82
N SER A 56 21.84 4.10 10.81
CA SER A 56 22.17 4.47 12.19
C SER A 56 23.08 3.43 12.88
N ALA A 57 22.84 2.15 12.64
CA ALA A 57 23.67 1.08 13.17
C ALA A 57 25.13 1.19 12.69
N GLU A 58 25.33 1.58 11.43
CA GLU A 58 26.65 1.70 10.82
C GLU A 58 27.35 3.01 11.19
N ASN A 59 26.64 4.13 11.09
CA ASN A 59 27.26 5.45 11.21
C ASN A 59 27.29 5.99 12.64
N LEU A 60 26.38 5.51 13.50
CA LEU A 60 26.27 5.96 14.90
C LEU A 60 26.68 4.88 15.90
N ALA A 61 27.12 3.71 15.43
CA ALA A 61 27.53 2.57 16.26
C ALA A 61 26.45 2.06 17.24
N TYR A 62 25.18 2.16 16.87
CA TYR A 62 24.04 1.66 17.66
C TYR A 62 23.35 0.46 16.99
N PRO A 63 23.94 -0.75 16.99
CA PRO A 63 23.40 -1.91 16.26
C PRO A 63 22.04 -2.40 16.77
N ALA A 64 21.71 -2.10 18.03
CA ALA A 64 20.44 -2.46 18.66
C ALA A 64 19.21 -1.77 18.02
N VAL A 65 19.41 -0.76 17.15
CA VAL A 65 18.30 -0.09 16.45
C VAL A 65 17.77 -0.88 15.25
N ILE A 66 18.54 -1.84 14.72
CA ILE A 66 18.11 -2.64 13.55
C ILE A 66 16.83 -3.44 13.86
N PRO A 67 16.74 -4.24 14.93
CA PRO A 67 15.51 -4.95 15.26
C PRO A 67 14.31 -4.02 15.46
N ALA A 68 14.52 -2.86 16.08
CA ALA A 68 13.46 -1.87 16.30
C ALA A 68 12.96 -1.26 14.99
N GLY A 69 13.87 -0.93 14.05
CA GLY A 69 13.52 -0.43 12.73
C GLY A 69 12.75 -1.45 11.89
N ILE A 70 13.21 -2.70 11.88
CA ILE A 70 12.51 -3.80 11.19
C ILE A 70 11.14 -4.03 11.82
N ALA A 71 11.04 -4.06 13.16
CA ALA A 71 9.77 -4.23 13.84
C ALA A 71 8.78 -3.09 13.53
N ALA A 72 9.24 -1.84 13.50
CA ALA A 72 8.42 -0.69 13.12
C ALA A 72 7.96 -0.76 11.65
N ALA A 73 8.85 -1.19 10.74
CA ALA A 73 8.50 -1.40 9.33
C ALA A 73 7.43 -2.49 9.16
N LEU A 74 7.59 -3.63 9.85
CA LEU A 74 6.62 -4.72 9.83
C LEU A 74 5.29 -4.36 10.49
N LEU A 75 5.32 -3.57 11.57
CA LEU A 75 4.12 -3.04 12.21
C LEU A 75 3.34 -2.17 11.22
N ASN A 76 4.01 -1.25 10.53
CA ASN A 76 3.37 -0.41 9.53
C ASN A 76 2.82 -1.25 8.36
N LEU A 77 3.60 -2.22 7.87
CA LEU A 77 3.17 -3.17 6.85
C LEU A 77 1.92 -3.96 7.27
N SER A 78 1.81 -4.34 8.54
CA SER A 78 0.66 -5.07 9.07
C SER A 78 -0.65 -4.27 8.96
N LEU A 79 -0.61 -2.94 9.04
CA LEU A 79 -1.80 -2.09 8.87
C LEU A 79 -2.39 -2.22 7.47
N TYR A 80 -1.53 -2.22 6.45
CA TYR A 80 -1.93 -2.47 5.08
C TYR A 80 -2.49 -3.90 4.92
N ALA A 81 -1.84 -4.91 5.53
CA ALA A 81 -2.30 -6.29 5.50
C ALA A 81 -3.70 -6.46 6.11
N LEU A 82 -3.98 -5.77 7.22
CA LEU A 82 -5.31 -5.72 7.84
C LEU A 82 -6.34 -5.09 6.89
N CYS A 83 -6.00 -3.99 6.21
CA CYS A 83 -6.88 -3.37 5.23
C CYS A 83 -7.24 -4.33 4.09
N ILE A 84 -6.29 -5.13 3.59
CA ILE A 84 -6.58 -6.15 2.58
C ILE A 84 -7.48 -7.24 3.15
N ALA A 85 -7.07 -7.85 4.26
CA ALA A 85 -7.77 -9.00 4.84
C ALA A 85 -9.24 -8.67 5.13
N PHE A 86 -9.50 -7.48 5.67
CA PHE A 86 -10.86 -7.03 5.96
C PHE A 86 -11.61 -6.44 4.76
N SER A 87 -10.91 -6.08 3.67
CA SER A 87 -11.57 -5.63 2.42
C SER A 87 -12.47 -6.69 1.79
N TYR A 88 -12.23 -7.97 2.08
CA TYR A 88 -13.10 -9.08 1.67
C TYR A 88 -14.44 -9.08 2.41
N LYS A 89 -14.47 -8.60 3.67
CA LYS A 89 -15.68 -8.51 4.49
C LYS A 89 -16.44 -7.22 4.25
N ALA A 90 -15.74 -6.09 4.17
CA ALA A 90 -16.34 -4.79 3.92
C ALA A 90 -15.46 -3.93 3.00
N ALA A 91 -16.04 -3.43 1.91
CA ALA A 91 -15.33 -2.61 0.95
C ALA A 91 -14.76 -1.30 1.53
N GLY A 92 -15.27 -0.84 2.69
CA GLY A 92 -14.74 0.34 3.39
C GLY A 92 -13.26 0.22 3.74
N TRP A 93 -12.74 -1.01 3.93
CA TRP A 93 -11.31 -1.22 4.18
C TRP A 93 -10.41 -0.91 2.97
N LEU A 94 -10.95 -0.89 1.74
CA LEU A 94 -10.22 -0.36 0.58
C LEU A 94 -9.97 1.14 0.73
N LEU A 95 -10.95 1.89 1.27
CA LEU A 95 -10.80 3.31 1.54
C LEU A 95 -9.80 3.56 2.68
N CYS A 96 -9.80 2.73 3.72
CA CYS A 96 -8.77 2.78 4.77
C CYS A 96 -7.37 2.53 4.18
N GLY A 97 -7.22 1.52 3.31
CA GLY A 97 -5.98 1.25 2.60
C GLY A 97 -5.53 2.43 1.73
N ALA A 98 -6.45 3.07 1.01
CA ALA A 98 -6.17 4.29 0.24
C ALA A 98 -5.68 5.43 1.14
N GLY A 99 -6.26 5.58 2.32
CA GLY A 99 -5.82 6.54 3.34
C GLY A 99 -4.39 6.27 3.82
N LEU A 100 -4.04 5.00 4.08
CA LEU A 100 -2.66 4.63 4.44
C LEU A 100 -1.66 4.98 3.33
N VAL A 101 -1.98 4.63 2.07
CA VAL A 101 -1.13 4.98 0.93
C VAL A 101 -1.02 6.50 0.77
N ALA A 102 -2.09 7.26 1.02
CA ALA A 102 -2.07 8.72 0.96
C ALA A 102 -1.16 9.34 2.03
N VAL A 103 -1.20 8.84 3.27
CA VAL A 103 -0.29 9.27 4.34
C VAL A 103 1.15 8.95 3.98
N ASP A 104 1.41 7.74 3.48
CA ASP A 104 2.74 7.31 3.03
C ASP A 104 3.27 8.21 1.90
N THR A 105 2.41 8.55 0.94
CA THR A 105 2.73 9.47 -0.16
C THR A 105 3.05 10.87 0.34
N ALA A 106 2.30 11.38 1.33
CA ALA A 106 2.60 12.67 1.93
C ALA A 106 3.98 12.69 2.58
N VAL A 107 4.40 11.56 3.18
CA VAL A 107 5.77 11.43 3.73
C VAL A 107 6.81 11.41 2.62
N ILE A 108 6.58 10.74 1.49
CA ILE A 108 7.48 10.80 0.32
C ILE A 108 7.62 12.25 -0.16
N VAL A 109 6.50 12.97 -0.33
CA VAL A 109 6.51 14.36 -0.79
C VAL A 109 7.31 15.24 0.18
N TRP A 110 7.04 15.12 1.48
CA TRP A 110 7.79 15.84 2.51
C TRP A 110 9.29 15.54 2.45
N TRP A 111 9.64 14.26 2.34
CA TRP A 111 11.04 13.80 2.25
C TRP A 111 11.75 14.32 1.00
N SER A 112 11.07 14.27 -0.15
CA SER A 112 11.58 14.77 -1.44
C SER A 112 11.89 16.26 -1.38
N VAL A 113 10.99 17.04 -0.77
CA VAL A 113 11.19 18.49 -0.55
C VAL A 113 12.36 18.75 0.40
N LEU A 114 12.44 17.99 1.50
CA LEU A 114 13.51 18.12 2.49
C LEU A 114 14.90 17.88 1.86
N LEU A 115 15.02 16.85 1.02
CA LEU A 115 16.27 16.50 0.35
C LEU A 115 16.51 17.28 -0.96
N ARG A 116 15.53 18.04 -1.43
CA ARG A 116 15.52 18.65 -2.78
C ARG A 116 15.78 17.61 -3.89
N ASP A 117 15.27 16.40 -3.70
CA ASP A 117 15.45 15.28 -4.62
C ASP A 117 14.12 14.97 -5.34
N PHE A 118 14.09 15.23 -6.64
CA PHE A 118 12.93 14.96 -7.49
C PHE A 118 12.87 13.51 -8.01
N GLY A 119 13.87 12.68 -7.69
CA GLY A 119 13.94 11.27 -8.06
C GLY A 119 12.78 10.42 -7.54
N TYR A 120 12.07 10.90 -6.51
CA TYR A 120 10.88 10.25 -5.94
C TYR A 120 9.58 10.51 -6.73
N THR A 121 9.60 11.38 -7.75
CA THR A 121 8.42 11.72 -8.56
C THR A 121 7.71 10.49 -9.15
N PRO A 122 8.40 9.51 -9.76
CA PRO A 122 7.77 8.28 -10.25
C PRO A 122 7.02 7.50 -9.17
N GLU A 123 7.57 7.45 -7.96
CA GLU A 123 6.96 6.74 -6.82
C GLU A 123 5.69 7.46 -6.32
N ILE A 124 5.71 8.79 -6.27
CA ILE A 124 4.52 9.59 -5.95
C ILE A 124 3.39 9.32 -6.95
N VAL A 125 3.69 9.32 -8.26
CA VAL A 125 2.70 9.04 -9.30
C VAL A 125 2.12 7.63 -9.16
N ILE A 126 2.97 6.64 -8.88
CA ILE A 126 2.56 5.26 -8.63
C ILE A 126 1.62 5.18 -7.42
N ASN A 127 1.96 5.83 -6.31
CA ASN A 127 1.12 5.79 -5.12
C ASN A 127 -0.24 6.48 -5.34
N VAL A 128 -0.26 7.60 -6.07
CA VAL A 128 -1.51 8.25 -6.49
C VAL A 128 -2.37 7.31 -7.33
N TRP A 129 -1.77 6.54 -8.24
CA TRP A 129 -2.49 5.54 -9.01
C TRP A 129 -3.08 4.43 -8.13
N VAL A 130 -2.31 3.91 -7.15
CA VAL A 130 -2.81 2.92 -6.18
C VAL A 130 -4.00 3.49 -5.38
N ILE A 131 -3.92 4.75 -4.94
CA ILE A 131 -5.01 5.43 -4.23
C ILE A 131 -6.27 5.47 -5.11
N ILE A 132 -6.14 5.88 -6.37
CA ILE A 132 -7.27 5.94 -7.32
C ILE A 132 -7.89 4.55 -7.51
N ALA A 133 -7.08 3.50 -7.68
CA ALA A 133 -7.55 2.13 -7.84
C ALA A 133 -8.37 1.66 -6.62
N LEU A 134 -7.88 1.92 -5.41
CA LEU A 134 -8.57 1.54 -4.18
C LEU A 134 -9.88 2.31 -3.96
N VAL A 135 -9.89 3.61 -4.24
CA VAL A 135 -11.10 4.44 -4.19
C VAL A 135 -12.12 3.98 -5.22
N ALA A 136 -11.70 3.67 -6.44
CA ALA A 136 -12.58 3.12 -7.48
C ALA A 136 -13.22 1.79 -7.04
N GLY A 137 -12.43 0.88 -6.46
CA GLY A 137 -12.95 -0.37 -5.90
C GLY A 137 -14.00 -0.15 -4.81
N TYR A 138 -13.79 0.83 -3.92
CA TYR A 138 -14.78 1.22 -2.90
C TYR A 138 -16.06 1.78 -3.52
N VAL A 139 -15.95 2.72 -4.45
CA VAL A 139 -17.11 3.36 -5.10
C VAL A 139 -17.96 2.33 -5.84
N VAL A 140 -17.33 1.45 -6.61
CA VAL A 140 -18.01 0.36 -7.34
C VAL A 140 -18.75 -0.57 -6.38
N ALA A 141 -18.13 -0.94 -5.25
CA ALA A 141 -18.78 -1.76 -4.24
C ALA A 141 -19.99 -1.07 -3.58
N LYS A 142 -19.89 0.24 -3.34
CA LYS A 142 -20.97 1.03 -2.74
C LYS A 142 -22.17 1.15 -3.69
N VAL A 143 -21.91 1.49 -4.96
CA VAL A 143 -22.96 1.62 -5.99
C VAL A 143 -23.69 0.28 -6.20
N ASN A 144 -22.96 -0.84 -6.18
CA ASN A 144 -23.57 -2.17 -6.32
C ASN A 144 -24.46 -2.55 -5.12
N LYS A 145 -24.16 -2.05 -3.92
CA LYS A 145 -25.02 -2.26 -2.74
C LYS A 145 -26.31 -1.42 -2.77
N THR A 146 -26.27 -0.21 -3.32
CA THR A 146 -27.43 0.69 -3.37
C THR A 146 -28.34 0.45 -4.56
N HIS A 147 -27.82 -0.11 -5.65
CA HIS A 147 -28.59 -0.53 -6.83
C HIS A 147 -28.23 -1.97 -7.21
N PRO A 148 -28.70 -2.97 -6.43
CA PRO A 148 -28.56 -4.37 -6.85
C PRO A 148 -29.23 -4.51 -8.22
N SER A 149 -28.49 -5.03 -9.21
CA SER A 149 -29.07 -5.29 -10.52
C SER A 149 -30.27 -6.21 -10.35
N GLU A 150 -31.44 -5.76 -10.83
CA GLU A 150 -32.69 -6.52 -10.83
C GLU A 150 -32.44 -7.99 -11.22
N HIS A 151 -32.89 -8.90 -10.36
CA HIS A 151 -33.01 -10.31 -10.71
C HIS A 151 -34.07 -10.42 -11.82
N PRO A 152 -33.82 -11.17 -12.91
CA PRO A 152 -34.94 -11.82 -13.59
C PRO A 152 -35.54 -12.79 -12.58
N GLU A 153 -36.80 -12.59 -12.21
CA GLU A 153 -37.60 -13.64 -11.61
C GLU A 153 -37.53 -14.86 -12.56
N GLU A 154 -36.86 -15.93 -12.12
CA GLU A 154 -37.07 -17.24 -12.70
C GLU A 154 -38.48 -17.69 -12.27
N THR A 155 -39.47 -17.27 -13.04
CA THR A 155 -40.78 -17.93 -13.08
C THR A 155 -40.66 -19.15 -13.98
N SER A 156 -40.55 -20.34 -13.38
CA SER A 156 -41.25 -21.56 -13.82
C SER A 156 -41.04 -22.70 -12.83
#